data_AF-A0A2M7UWD9-F1
#
_entry.id   AF-A0A2M7UWD9-F1
#
_cell.length_a   1.000
_cell.length_b   1.000
_cell.length_c   1.000
_cell.angle_alpha   90.00
_cell.angle_beta   90.00
_cell.angle_gamma   90.00
#
_symmetry.space_group_name_H-M   'P 1'
#
loop_
_entity.id
_entity.type
_entity.pdbx_description
1 polymer ?
#
loop_
_entity_poly.entity_id
_entity_poly.type
_entity_poly.pdbx_seq_one_letter_code
_entity_poly.pdbx_strand_id
1 'polypeptide(L)'
;IDCYLLRPQEIPRYVEEGKLDLGISGDDWIQESKAKIIEVCDLKYAKQKIKKVKWVLAVPKNGKIKTIKDLQGKIISTEAVNLAKDYFKKQKVRARVEFSWGATEVKPPRFADAIVDITETGASLRANNLKILDTIFLSSTKLITNKAAWRDGWKKEKIKAMSLLVQGAVKGEEVVGLMMHVPREKMNKALKILPKFKSPTIKKIVGKEWYDVIISCREKEIRELIPRLKRLGCQGIVEFPANKVVL
;
A
#
# COMPACT_ATOMS: atom_id res chain seq x y z
N ILE A 1 15.06 -10.16 17.92
CA ILE A 1 13.99 -10.22 16.91
C ILE A 1 14.57 -11.02 15.77
N ASP A 2 13.96 -12.15 15.44
CA ASP A 2 14.40 -12.98 14.32
C ASP A 2 13.47 -12.73 13.14
N CYS A 3 14.04 -12.57 11.95
CA CYS A 3 13.32 -12.20 10.75
C CYS A 3 13.44 -13.31 9.70
N TYR A 4 12.32 -13.65 9.07
CA TYR A 4 12.24 -14.66 8.02
C TYR A 4 11.57 -14.07 6.78
N LEU A 5 12.13 -14.36 5.61
CA LEU A 5 11.51 -14.04 4.32
C LEU A 5 10.76 -15.28 3.84
N LEU A 6 9.43 -15.17 3.78
CA LEU A 6 8.52 -16.25 3.40
C LEU A 6 7.65 -15.81 2.24
N ARG A 7 7.02 -16.77 1.56
CA ARG A 7 6.03 -16.43 0.54
C ARG A 7 4.82 -15.77 1.21
N PRO A 8 4.28 -14.66 0.67
CA PRO A 8 3.14 -13.95 1.27
C PRO A 8 1.93 -14.84 1.57
N GLN A 9 1.69 -15.84 0.72
CA GLN A 9 0.60 -16.82 0.86
C GLN A 9 0.66 -17.62 2.17
N GLU A 10 1.86 -17.84 2.70
CA GLU A 10 2.09 -18.72 3.85
C GLU A 10 2.07 -17.96 5.19
N ILE A 11 2.36 -16.65 5.16
CA ILE A 11 2.55 -15.83 6.36
C ILE A 11 1.33 -15.87 7.29
N PRO A 12 0.08 -15.67 6.83
CA PRO A 12 -1.08 -15.67 7.73
C PRO A 12 -1.23 -17.00 8.50
N ARG A 13 -0.92 -18.12 7.84
CA ARG A 13 -1.00 -19.45 8.44
C ARG A 13 0.07 -19.66 9.51
N TYR A 14 1.32 -19.31 9.23
CA TYR A 14 2.39 -19.46 10.24
C TYR A 14 2.22 -18.53 11.43
N VAL A 15 1.62 -17.36 11.22
CA VAL A 15 1.19 -16.48 12.30
C VAL A 15 0.07 -17.17 13.10
N GLU A 16 -1.00 -17.64 12.46
CA GLU A 16 -2.10 -18.34 13.15
C GLU A 16 -1.62 -19.55 13.99
N GLU A 17 -0.71 -20.35 13.43
CA GLU A 17 -0.11 -21.52 14.09
C GLU A 17 0.85 -21.16 15.25
N GLY A 18 1.14 -19.87 15.46
CA GLY A 18 2.03 -19.39 16.52
C GLY A 18 3.52 -19.63 16.27
N LYS A 19 3.88 -20.07 15.05
CA LYS A 19 5.29 -20.19 14.62
C LYS A 19 5.95 -18.83 14.46
N LEU A 20 5.14 -17.81 14.13
CA LEU A 20 5.54 -16.41 14.08
C LEU A 20 4.65 -15.59 15.01
N ASP A 21 5.27 -14.72 15.81
CA ASP A 21 4.53 -13.78 16.67
C ASP A 21 3.89 -12.64 15.85
N LEU A 22 4.57 -12.19 14.79
CA LEU A 22 4.21 -11.04 13.98
C LEU A 22 4.48 -11.35 12.50
N GLY A 23 3.63 -10.86 11.59
CA GLY A 23 3.81 -11.00 10.14
C GLY A 23 3.36 -9.76 9.38
N ILE A 24 3.97 -9.52 8.23
CA ILE A 24 3.52 -8.52 7.24
C ILE A 24 2.97 -9.29 6.04
N SER A 25 1.68 -9.12 5.74
CA SER A 25 1.02 -9.85 4.66
C SER A 25 0.00 -8.96 3.95
N GLY A 26 -0.32 -9.29 2.71
CA GLY A 26 -1.47 -8.71 2.01
C GLY A 26 -2.79 -9.17 2.63
N ASP A 27 -3.79 -8.29 2.64
CA ASP A 27 -5.16 -8.56 3.08
C ASP A 27 -5.80 -9.67 2.25
N ASP A 28 -5.49 -9.71 0.97
CA ASP A 28 -5.87 -10.80 0.07
C ASP A 28 -5.45 -12.18 0.60
N TRP A 29 -4.20 -12.33 1.02
CA TRP A 29 -3.73 -13.62 1.56
C TRP A 29 -4.31 -13.93 2.94
N ILE A 30 -4.61 -12.91 3.75
CA ILE A 30 -5.32 -13.09 5.03
C ILE A 30 -6.74 -13.61 4.78
N GLN A 31 -7.47 -13.00 3.85
CA GLN A 31 -8.82 -13.45 3.48
C GLN A 31 -8.79 -14.82 2.78
N GLU A 32 -7.83 -15.05 1.89
CA GLU A 32 -7.68 -16.32 1.15
C GLU A 32 -7.40 -17.49 2.10
N SER A 33 -6.49 -17.30 3.06
CA SER A 33 -6.14 -18.35 4.04
C SER A 33 -7.22 -18.59 5.10
N LYS A 34 -8.13 -17.63 5.30
CA LYS A 34 -9.14 -17.64 6.39
C LYS A 34 -8.51 -17.78 7.79
N ALA A 35 -7.27 -17.35 7.93
CA ALA A 35 -6.50 -17.45 9.16
C ALA A 35 -7.13 -16.62 10.29
N LYS A 36 -7.25 -17.20 11.49
CA LYS A 36 -7.82 -16.55 12.69
C LYS A 36 -6.76 -15.73 13.43
N ILE A 37 -6.30 -14.66 12.80
CA ILE A 37 -5.28 -13.74 13.35
C ILE A 37 -5.90 -12.45 13.90
N ILE A 38 -5.05 -11.59 14.47
CA ILE A 38 -5.39 -10.23 14.87
C ILE A 38 -4.67 -9.26 13.93
N GLU A 39 -5.42 -8.37 13.31
CA GLU A 39 -4.86 -7.25 12.55
C GLU A 39 -4.37 -6.17 13.51
N VAL A 40 -3.08 -5.84 13.45
CA VAL A 40 -2.45 -4.84 14.32
C VAL A 40 -2.59 -3.44 13.71
N CYS A 41 -2.26 -3.31 12.42
CA CYS A 41 -2.46 -2.06 11.68
C CYS A 41 -2.45 -2.28 10.15
N ASP A 42 -3.11 -1.39 9.44
CA ASP A 42 -3.04 -1.29 7.98
C ASP A 42 -1.82 -0.44 7.58
N LEU A 43 -0.93 -1.02 6.78
CA LEU A 43 0.26 -0.39 6.24
C LEU A 43 -0.07 0.19 4.87
N LYS A 44 -1.05 1.10 4.83
CA LYS A 44 -1.43 1.79 3.61
C LYS A 44 -0.23 2.56 3.08
N TYR A 45 0.37 2.05 2.00
CA TYR A 45 1.36 2.80 1.24
C TYR A 45 0.73 4.12 0.83
N ALA A 46 1.30 5.21 1.36
CA ALA A 46 0.68 6.51 1.24
C ALA A 46 0.80 7.05 -0.19
N LYS A 47 1.73 6.52 -1.01
CA LYS A 47 1.83 6.84 -2.44
C LYS A 47 0.45 6.66 -3.09
N GLN A 48 -0.25 7.78 -3.22
CA GLN A 48 -1.59 7.93 -3.81
C GLN A 48 -1.64 7.50 -5.30
N LYS A 49 -0.54 6.92 -5.82
CA LYS A 49 -0.34 6.45 -7.18
C LYS A 49 0.10 5.00 -7.30
N ILE A 50 0.40 4.29 -6.21
CA ILE A 50 0.45 2.82 -6.28
C ILE A 50 -1.02 2.38 -6.18
N LYS A 51 -1.60 2.12 -7.35
CA LYS A 51 -2.95 1.57 -7.49
C LYS A 51 -3.04 0.40 -6.52
N LYS A 52 -4.00 0.44 -5.58
CA LYS A 52 -4.29 -0.69 -4.69
C LYS A 52 -4.22 -1.96 -5.50
N VAL A 53 -3.37 -2.89 -5.07
CA VAL A 53 -3.25 -4.18 -5.73
C VAL A 53 -4.64 -4.80 -5.69
N LYS A 54 -5.18 -5.11 -6.86
CA LYS A 54 -6.56 -5.56 -6.98
C LYS A 54 -6.61 -6.92 -7.62
N TRP A 55 -7.45 -7.77 -7.06
CA TRP A 55 -7.84 -9.00 -7.71
C TRP A 55 -8.99 -8.69 -8.65
N VAL A 56 -8.83 -9.10 -9.89
CA VAL A 56 -9.79 -8.83 -10.96
C VAL A 56 -10.24 -10.12 -11.59
N LEU A 57 -11.51 -10.15 -11.97
CA LEU A 57 -12.07 -11.16 -12.84
C LEU A 57 -11.80 -10.74 -14.28
N ALA A 58 -11.08 -11.57 -15.04
CA ALA A 58 -10.72 -11.28 -16.42
C ALA A 58 -11.18 -12.40 -17.36
N VAL A 59 -11.58 -11.99 -18.57
CA VAL A 59 -12.15 -12.87 -19.60
C VAL A 59 -11.50 -12.57 -20.95
N PRO A 60 -11.51 -13.51 -21.92
CA PRO A 60 -11.06 -13.23 -23.28
C PRO A 60 -11.71 -11.97 -23.87
N LYS A 61 -10.91 -11.04 -24.38
CA LYS A 61 -11.38 -9.73 -24.86
C LYS A 61 -12.48 -9.87 -25.92
N ASN A 62 -12.28 -10.79 -26.85
CA ASN A 62 -13.16 -11.10 -27.97
C ASN A 62 -14.07 -12.33 -27.70
N GLY A 63 -14.20 -12.75 -26.43
CA GLY A 63 -15.03 -13.89 -26.04
C GLY A 63 -16.52 -13.56 -25.91
N LYS A 64 -17.33 -14.62 -25.70
CA LYS A 64 -18.79 -14.53 -25.52
C LYS A 64 -19.24 -13.99 -24.15
N ILE A 65 -18.35 -14.03 -23.15
CA ILE A 65 -18.65 -13.59 -21.78
C ILE A 65 -18.60 -12.06 -21.72
N LYS A 66 -19.73 -11.44 -21.35
CA LYS A 66 -19.88 -9.98 -21.23
C LYS A 66 -20.32 -9.54 -19.85
N THR A 67 -20.95 -10.41 -19.07
CA THR A 67 -21.46 -10.15 -17.73
C THR A 67 -21.06 -11.24 -16.75
N ILE A 68 -21.13 -10.96 -15.45
CA ILE A 68 -20.85 -11.95 -14.40
C ILE A 68 -21.81 -13.15 -14.49
N LYS A 69 -23.06 -12.94 -14.92
CA LYS A 69 -24.06 -14.00 -15.07
C LYS A 69 -23.69 -15.02 -16.16
N ASP A 70 -22.94 -14.60 -17.18
CA ASP A 70 -22.47 -15.49 -18.26
C ASP A 70 -21.44 -16.52 -17.76
N LEU A 71 -20.95 -16.37 -16.51
CA LEU A 71 -20.04 -17.32 -15.87
C LEU A 71 -20.76 -18.46 -15.14
N GLN A 72 -22.09 -18.55 -15.24
CA GLN A 72 -22.85 -19.66 -14.70
C GLN A 72 -22.39 -20.98 -15.35
N GLY A 73 -21.96 -21.94 -14.51
CA GLY A 73 -21.44 -23.24 -14.94
C GLY A 73 -20.04 -23.20 -15.57
N LYS A 74 -19.37 -22.04 -15.59
CA LYS A 74 -18.06 -21.86 -16.22
C LYS A 74 -16.89 -22.22 -15.31
N ILE A 75 -15.73 -22.47 -15.90
CA ILE A 75 -14.49 -22.77 -15.20
C ILE A 75 -13.68 -21.49 -15.01
N ILE A 76 -13.30 -21.21 -13.77
CA ILE A 76 -12.50 -20.05 -13.37
C ILE A 76 -11.20 -20.54 -12.77
N SER A 77 -10.06 -20.08 -13.29
CA SER A 77 -8.76 -20.42 -12.71
C SER A 77 -8.14 -19.27 -11.92
N THR A 78 -7.58 -19.56 -10.75
CA THR A 78 -7.01 -18.55 -9.83
C THR A 78 -6.08 -19.16 -8.78
N GLU A 79 -5.11 -18.39 -8.29
CA GLU A 79 -4.36 -18.73 -7.08
C GLU A 79 -5.17 -18.46 -5.79
N ALA A 80 -6.10 -17.50 -5.82
CA ALA A 80 -6.94 -17.11 -4.69
C ALA A 80 -8.34 -17.72 -4.80
N VAL A 81 -8.44 -19.00 -4.49
CA VAL A 81 -9.65 -19.82 -4.67
C VAL A 81 -10.75 -19.41 -3.73
N ASN A 82 -10.45 -19.17 -2.45
CA ASN A 82 -11.45 -18.75 -1.47
C ASN A 82 -11.99 -17.35 -1.79
N LEU A 83 -11.13 -16.40 -2.17
CA LEU A 83 -11.55 -15.07 -2.60
C LEU A 83 -12.52 -15.13 -3.79
N ALA A 84 -12.18 -15.91 -4.82
CA ALA A 84 -13.04 -16.09 -5.98
C ALA A 84 -14.37 -16.77 -5.62
N LYS A 85 -14.34 -17.84 -4.81
CA LYS A 85 -15.55 -18.54 -4.36
C LYS A 85 -16.48 -17.62 -3.57
N ASP A 86 -15.94 -16.83 -2.65
CA ASP A 86 -16.73 -15.89 -1.84
C ASP A 86 -17.33 -14.78 -2.71
N TYR A 87 -16.60 -14.29 -3.72
CA TYR A 87 -17.11 -13.35 -4.70
C TYR A 87 -18.29 -13.95 -5.51
N PHE A 88 -18.12 -15.12 -6.13
CA PHE A 88 -19.20 -15.74 -6.93
C PHE A 88 -20.42 -16.11 -6.10
N LYS A 89 -20.23 -16.53 -4.84
CA LYS A 89 -21.31 -16.76 -3.89
C LYS A 89 -22.13 -15.47 -3.65
N LYS A 90 -21.48 -14.33 -3.45
CA LYS A 90 -22.14 -13.01 -3.30
C LYS A 90 -22.91 -12.62 -4.56
N GLN A 91 -22.36 -12.92 -5.73
CA GLN A 91 -22.98 -12.67 -7.03
C GLN A 91 -24.10 -13.67 -7.39
N LYS A 92 -24.34 -14.69 -6.56
CA LYS A 92 -25.30 -15.78 -6.80
C LYS A 92 -25.04 -16.53 -8.12
N VAL A 93 -23.77 -16.66 -8.50
CA VAL A 93 -23.32 -17.40 -9.70
C VAL A 93 -22.60 -18.67 -9.25
N ARG A 94 -22.98 -19.82 -9.82
CA ARG A 94 -22.27 -21.09 -9.58
C ARG A 94 -21.24 -21.31 -10.67
N ALA A 95 -19.98 -21.00 -10.38
CA ALA A 95 -18.84 -21.27 -11.25
C ALA A 95 -17.92 -22.31 -10.61
N ARG A 96 -17.25 -23.14 -11.43
CA ARG A 96 -16.23 -24.09 -10.97
C ARG A 96 -14.90 -23.35 -10.83
N VAL A 97 -14.51 -23.06 -9.59
CA VAL A 97 -13.24 -22.37 -9.29
C VAL A 97 -12.14 -23.39 -9.04
N GLU A 98 -11.06 -23.31 -9.82
CA GLU A 98 -9.91 -24.21 -9.78
C GLU A 98 -8.62 -23.48 -9.43
N PHE A 99 -7.77 -24.15 -8.64
CA PHE A 99 -6.49 -23.60 -8.23
C PHE A 99 -5.52 -23.50 -9.42
N SER A 100 -4.75 -22.41 -9.45
CA SER A 100 -3.67 -22.16 -10.39
C SER A 100 -2.33 -22.21 -9.66
N TRP A 101 -1.31 -22.80 -10.27
CA TRP A 101 0.07 -22.76 -9.77
C TRP A 101 0.89 -21.59 -10.36
N GLY A 102 0.21 -20.64 -11.02
CA GLY A 102 0.82 -19.54 -11.75
C GLY A 102 0.52 -19.58 -13.25
N ALA A 103 1.03 -18.59 -13.99
CA ALA A 103 0.75 -18.36 -15.42
C ALA A 103 -0.76 -18.42 -15.71
N THR A 104 -1.56 -17.78 -14.86
CA THR A 104 -3.02 -17.91 -14.92
C THR A 104 -3.57 -17.28 -16.21
N GLU A 105 -2.91 -16.24 -16.73
CA GLU A 105 -3.32 -15.47 -17.89
C GLU A 105 -3.34 -16.26 -19.21
N VAL A 106 -2.58 -17.34 -19.31
CA VAL A 106 -2.51 -18.16 -20.54
C VAL A 106 -3.61 -19.23 -20.60
N LYS A 107 -4.38 -19.40 -19.52
CA LYS A 107 -5.39 -20.47 -19.44
C LYS A 107 -6.60 -20.22 -20.31
N PRO A 108 -7.18 -19.01 -20.37
CA PRO A 108 -8.31 -18.77 -21.24
C PRO A 108 -7.93 -18.69 -22.73
N PRO A 109 -8.81 -19.16 -23.64
CA PRO A 109 -10.06 -19.88 -23.37
C PRO A 109 -9.90 -21.40 -23.26
N ARG A 110 -8.69 -21.95 -23.45
CA ARG A 110 -8.46 -23.38 -23.69
C ARG A 110 -8.63 -24.25 -22.44
N PHE A 111 -8.16 -23.76 -21.29
CA PHE A 111 -8.12 -24.51 -20.03
C PHE A 111 -9.08 -23.95 -18.97
N ALA A 112 -9.54 -22.71 -19.14
CA ALA A 112 -10.56 -22.07 -18.31
C ALA A 112 -11.35 -21.06 -19.14
N ASP A 113 -12.60 -20.77 -18.76
CA ASP A 113 -13.41 -19.75 -19.43
C ASP A 113 -13.00 -18.32 -19.01
N ALA A 114 -12.55 -18.18 -17.77
CA ALA A 114 -12.14 -16.91 -17.17
C ALA A 114 -11.08 -17.14 -16.08
N ILE A 115 -10.49 -16.04 -15.61
CA ILE A 115 -9.52 -16.08 -14.52
C ILE A 115 -9.85 -15.05 -13.46
N VAL A 116 -9.40 -15.31 -12.25
CA VAL A 116 -9.25 -14.31 -11.21
C VAL A 116 -7.76 -14.16 -10.97
N ASP A 117 -7.25 -12.94 -11.11
CA ASP A 117 -5.83 -12.68 -10.98
C ASP A 117 -5.53 -11.30 -10.39
N ILE A 118 -4.34 -11.16 -9.85
CA ILE A 118 -3.86 -9.94 -9.22
C ILE A 118 -3.31 -9.00 -10.28
N THR A 119 -3.67 -7.71 -10.23
CA THR A 119 -3.14 -6.74 -11.18
C THR A 119 -3.10 -5.32 -10.63
N GLU A 120 -2.08 -4.56 -11.04
CA GLU A 120 -1.98 -3.12 -10.75
C GLU A 120 -2.42 -2.28 -11.95
N THR A 121 -1.88 -2.57 -13.13
CA THR A 121 -2.08 -1.77 -14.36
C THR A 121 -2.92 -2.48 -15.42
N GLY A 122 -3.16 -3.78 -15.25
CA GLY A 122 -3.79 -4.65 -16.26
C GLY A 122 -2.90 -4.93 -17.48
N ALA A 123 -1.59 -4.62 -17.43
CA ALA A 123 -0.69 -4.82 -18.58
C ALA A 123 -0.57 -6.30 -18.98
N SER A 124 -0.32 -7.21 -18.02
CA SER A 124 -0.24 -8.65 -18.29
C SER A 124 -1.53 -9.20 -18.93
N LEU A 125 -2.69 -8.81 -18.39
CA LEU A 125 -4.00 -9.20 -18.93
C LEU A 125 -4.16 -8.77 -20.39
N ARG A 126 -3.80 -7.53 -20.73
CA ARG A 126 -3.88 -7.04 -22.11
C ARG A 126 -2.91 -7.76 -23.05
N ALA A 127 -1.70 -8.07 -22.58
CA ALA A 127 -0.72 -8.83 -23.35
C ALA A 127 -1.23 -10.24 -23.70
N ASN A 128 -2.08 -10.82 -22.84
CA ASN A 128 -2.73 -12.11 -23.05
C ASN A 128 -4.14 -11.99 -23.67
N ASN A 129 -4.47 -10.85 -24.30
CA ASN A 129 -5.77 -10.59 -24.94
C ASN A 129 -6.99 -10.81 -24.00
N LEU A 130 -6.82 -10.48 -22.71
CA LEU A 130 -7.88 -10.49 -21.72
C LEU A 130 -8.38 -9.06 -21.44
N LYS A 131 -9.64 -8.96 -21.03
CA LYS A 131 -10.25 -7.73 -20.50
C LYS A 131 -10.72 -7.97 -19.08
N ILE A 132 -10.63 -6.94 -18.25
CA ILE A 132 -11.18 -6.95 -16.89
C ILE A 132 -12.70 -6.86 -17.01
N LEU A 133 -13.40 -7.82 -16.43
CA LEU A 133 -14.85 -7.84 -16.31
C LEU A 133 -15.32 -7.18 -15.02
N ASP A 134 -14.65 -7.48 -13.90
CA ASP A 134 -14.93 -6.84 -12.61
C ASP A 134 -13.71 -6.84 -11.68
N THR A 135 -13.73 -6.02 -10.64
CA THR A 135 -12.78 -6.05 -9.52
C THR A 135 -13.39 -6.82 -8.36
N ILE A 136 -12.77 -7.92 -7.96
CA ILE A 136 -13.33 -8.81 -6.93
C ILE A 136 -12.87 -8.44 -5.51
N PHE A 137 -11.66 -7.87 -5.38
CA PHE A 137 -11.06 -7.56 -4.09
C PHE A 137 -9.98 -6.47 -4.22
N LEU A 138 -9.89 -5.58 -3.23
CA LEU A 138 -8.83 -4.59 -3.11
C LEU A 138 -7.95 -4.97 -1.93
N SER A 139 -6.68 -5.29 -2.18
CA SER A 139 -5.73 -5.65 -1.14
C SER A 139 -4.94 -4.44 -0.64
N SER A 140 -4.65 -4.43 0.66
CA SER A 140 -3.63 -3.59 1.27
C SER A 140 -2.68 -4.46 2.09
N THR A 141 -1.50 -3.93 2.42
CA THR A 141 -0.56 -4.63 3.30
C THR A 141 -0.92 -4.39 4.75
N LYS A 142 -0.91 -5.45 5.55
CA LYS A 142 -1.29 -5.43 6.97
C LYS A 142 -0.18 -6.00 7.82
N LEU A 143 -0.03 -5.45 9.02
CA LEU A 143 0.73 -6.06 10.10
C LEU A 143 -0.23 -6.92 10.92
N ILE A 144 0.07 -8.21 11.07
CA ILE A 144 -0.78 -9.20 11.73
C ILE A 144 -0.04 -9.91 12.87
N THR A 145 -0.77 -10.32 13.89
CA THR A 145 -0.25 -11.08 15.04
C THR A 145 -1.17 -12.24 15.38
N ASN A 146 -0.62 -13.23 16.06
CA ASN A 146 -1.42 -14.34 16.59
C ASN A 146 -2.05 -13.99 17.95
N LYS A 147 -3.10 -14.72 18.33
CA LYS A 147 -3.87 -14.45 19.55
C LYS A 147 -3.06 -14.70 20.84
N ALA A 148 -2.12 -15.64 20.84
CA ALA A 148 -1.29 -15.94 22.00
C ALA A 148 -0.30 -14.80 22.26
N ALA A 149 0.44 -14.37 21.24
CA ALA A 149 1.36 -13.25 21.30
C ALA A 149 0.67 -11.93 21.70
N TRP A 150 -0.59 -11.74 21.31
CA TRP A 150 -1.36 -10.56 21.70
C TRP A 150 -1.84 -10.57 23.16
N ARG A 151 -1.96 -11.75 23.77
CA ARG A 151 -2.33 -11.91 25.19
C ARG A 151 -1.13 -11.79 26.12
N ASP A 152 0.04 -12.16 25.65
CA ASP A 152 1.30 -11.94 26.35
C ASP A 152 1.61 -10.43 26.44
N GLY A 153 1.73 -9.91 27.66
CA GLY A 153 1.92 -8.48 27.89
C GLY A 153 3.21 -7.93 27.28
N TRP A 154 4.32 -8.66 27.44
CA TRP A 154 5.62 -8.24 26.92
C TRP A 154 5.64 -8.27 25.40
N LYS A 155 5.15 -9.35 24.77
CA LYS A 155 5.07 -9.44 23.31
C LYS A 155 4.14 -8.38 22.73
N LYS A 156 2.98 -8.15 23.36
CA LYS A 156 2.02 -7.12 22.93
C LYS A 156 2.63 -5.73 22.91
N GLU A 157 3.43 -5.37 23.91
CA GLU A 157 4.15 -4.09 23.92
C GLU A 157 5.15 -3.99 22.77
N LYS A 158 5.94 -5.04 22.53
CA LYS A 158 6.87 -5.08 21.40
C LYS A 158 6.15 -5.00 20.05
N ILE A 159 5.02 -5.68 19.89
CA ILE A 159 4.18 -5.61 18.69
C ILE A 159 3.67 -4.19 18.45
N LYS A 160 3.19 -3.51 19.50
CA LYS A 160 2.76 -2.11 19.40
C LYS A 160 3.90 -1.17 19.01
N ALA A 161 5.09 -1.36 19.60
CA ALA A 161 6.28 -0.61 19.23
C ALA A 161 6.66 -0.84 17.76
N MET A 162 6.64 -2.09 17.30
CA MET A 162 6.89 -2.42 15.89
C MET A 162 5.85 -1.79 14.97
N SER A 163 4.57 -1.85 15.32
CA SER A 163 3.50 -1.18 14.58
C SER A 163 3.74 0.32 14.45
N LEU A 164 4.12 1.00 15.54
CA LEU A 164 4.46 2.42 15.53
C LEU A 164 5.65 2.72 14.59
N LEU A 165 6.71 1.92 14.68
CA LEU A 165 7.93 2.13 13.89
C LEU A 165 7.71 1.88 12.39
N VAL A 166 6.98 0.81 12.04
CA VAL A 166 6.68 0.48 10.63
C VAL A 166 5.71 1.49 10.03
N GLN A 167 4.64 1.85 10.75
CA GLN A 167 3.74 2.92 10.29
C GLN A 167 4.48 4.25 10.13
N GLY A 168 5.41 4.56 11.04
CA GLY A 168 6.23 5.75 10.94
C GLY A 168 7.14 5.75 9.72
N ALA A 169 7.71 4.59 9.36
CA ALA A 169 8.53 4.44 8.16
C ALA A 169 7.69 4.65 6.90
N VAL A 170 6.51 4.03 6.81
CA VAL A 170 5.57 4.21 5.69
C VAL A 170 5.15 5.67 5.52
N LYS A 171 4.88 6.38 6.63
CA LYS A 171 4.57 7.82 6.60
C LYS A 171 5.78 8.67 6.17
N GLY A 172 6.98 8.25 6.55
CA GLY A 172 8.22 8.93 6.20
C GLY A 172 8.47 9.00 4.70
N GLU A 173 8.04 7.99 3.94
CA GLU A 173 8.23 7.96 2.48
C GLU A 173 7.60 9.15 1.73
N GLU A 174 6.56 9.80 2.28
CA GLU A 174 5.94 10.97 1.65
C GLU A 174 6.40 12.30 2.22
N VAL A 175 7.17 12.27 3.30
CA VAL A 175 7.54 13.47 4.05
C VAL A 175 9.01 13.75 3.83
N VAL A 176 9.30 15.00 3.51
CA VAL A 176 10.67 15.50 3.39
C VAL A 176 10.83 16.70 4.31
N GLY A 177 12.05 16.86 4.79
CA GLY A 177 12.48 18.10 5.43
C GLY A 177 12.98 19.08 4.39
N LEU A 178 12.67 20.36 4.59
CA LEU A 178 13.23 21.45 3.81
C LEU A 178 13.86 22.45 4.78
N MET A 179 15.16 22.66 4.61
CA MET A 179 15.93 23.71 5.29
C MET A 179 16.21 24.83 4.31
N MET A 180 16.15 26.07 4.76
CA MET A 180 16.43 27.24 3.92
C MET A 180 16.81 28.45 4.75
N HIS A 181 17.53 29.37 4.13
CA HIS A 181 17.74 30.71 4.64
C HIS A 181 16.75 31.69 3.99
N VAL A 182 16.08 32.48 4.82
CA VAL A 182 15.06 33.45 4.42
C VAL A 182 15.52 34.86 4.83
N PRO A 183 15.57 35.85 3.91
CA PRO A 183 15.86 37.23 4.27
C PRO A 183 14.81 37.77 5.24
N ARG A 184 15.24 38.56 6.24
CA ARG A 184 14.35 39.06 7.30
C ARG A 184 13.11 39.77 6.78
N GLU A 185 13.30 40.65 5.80
CA GLU A 185 12.23 41.42 5.15
C GLU A 185 11.21 40.56 4.37
N LYS A 186 11.60 39.34 3.96
CA LYS A 186 10.75 38.44 3.18
C LYS A 186 10.05 37.40 4.06
N MET A 187 10.33 37.35 5.36
CA MET A 187 9.79 36.33 6.28
C MET A 187 8.26 36.23 6.25
N ASN A 188 7.55 37.37 6.31
CA ASN A 188 6.09 37.37 6.27
C ASN A 188 5.52 36.84 4.95
N LYS A 189 6.22 37.07 3.83
CA LYS A 189 5.84 36.51 2.52
C LYS A 189 6.17 35.02 2.45
N ALA A 190 7.31 34.61 3.03
CA ALA A 190 7.73 33.21 3.08
C ALA A 190 6.73 32.37 3.87
N LEU A 191 6.35 32.79 5.09
CA LEU A 191 5.37 32.08 5.92
C LEU A 191 4.02 31.85 5.23
N LYS A 192 3.59 32.75 4.33
CA LYS A 192 2.35 32.60 3.55
C LYS A 192 2.44 31.55 2.45
N ILE A 193 3.64 31.25 1.95
CA ILE A 193 3.85 30.25 0.89
C ILE A 193 4.24 28.87 1.43
N LEU A 194 4.70 28.78 2.68
CA LEU A 194 5.03 27.51 3.31
C LEU A 194 3.77 26.65 3.50
N PRO A 195 3.87 25.33 3.29
CA PRO A 195 2.76 24.41 3.55
C PRO A 195 2.40 24.39 5.03
N LYS A 196 1.10 24.29 5.34
CA LYS A 196 0.55 24.33 6.71
C LYS A 196 0.73 23.01 7.50
N PHE A 197 1.65 22.14 7.08
CA PHE A 197 1.74 20.77 7.60
C PHE A 197 2.13 20.74 9.09
N LYS A 198 3.05 21.62 9.53
CA LYS A 198 3.38 21.93 10.93
C LYS A 198 3.96 23.35 11.02
N SER A 199 4.00 23.93 12.22
CA SER A 199 4.66 25.22 12.46
C SER A 199 6.16 25.15 12.08
N PRO A 200 6.68 26.10 11.29
CA PRO A 200 8.09 26.14 10.93
C PRO A 200 8.97 26.36 12.16
N THR A 201 10.13 25.71 12.21
CA THR A 201 11.20 26.09 13.13
C THR A 201 11.95 27.27 12.53
N ILE A 202 12.06 28.37 13.26
CA ILE A 202 12.71 29.60 12.79
C ILE A 202 13.82 29.97 13.78
N LYS A 203 15.04 30.12 13.28
CA LYS A 203 16.21 30.57 14.05
C LYS A 203 16.81 31.80 13.41
N LYS A 204 17.16 32.83 14.19
CA LYS A 204 17.88 34.00 13.67
C LYS A 204 19.34 33.64 13.45
N ILE A 205 19.91 34.02 12.31
CA ILE A 205 21.34 33.84 12.04
C ILE A 205 22.10 35.02 12.64
N VAL A 206 23.06 34.74 13.52
CA VAL A 206 23.86 35.77 14.20
C VAL A 206 24.69 36.55 13.17
N GLY A 207 24.69 37.89 13.30
CA GLY A 207 25.47 38.78 12.42
C GLY A 207 24.92 38.92 10.99
N LYS A 208 23.73 38.40 10.68
CA LYS A 208 23.11 38.48 9.34
C LYS A 208 21.63 38.87 9.45
N GLU A 209 21.12 39.58 8.44
CA GLU A 209 19.67 39.88 8.30
C GLU A 209 18.88 38.70 7.70
N TRP A 210 19.13 37.49 8.22
CA TRP A 210 18.58 36.23 7.70
C TRP A 210 18.06 35.35 8.84
N TYR A 211 17.10 34.50 8.49
CA TYR A 211 16.60 33.42 9.34
C TYR A 211 16.91 32.08 8.70
N ASP A 212 17.22 31.09 9.53
CA ASP A 212 17.21 29.69 9.17
C ASP A 212 15.82 29.11 9.46
N VAL A 213 15.21 28.50 8.45
CA VAL A 213 13.84 27.97 8.50
C VAL A 213 13.86 26.50 8.14
N ILE A 214 13.32 25.68 9.03
CA ILE A 214 13.16 24.25 8.82
C ILE A 214 11.67 23.91 8.85
N ILE A 215 11.20 23.22 7.81
CA ILE A 215 9.85 22.67 7.72
C ILE A 215 9.90 21.19 7.39
N SER A 216 8.79 20.51 7.69
CA SER A 216 8.47 19.21 7.11
C SER A 216 7.22 19.36 6.26
N CYS A 217 7.23 18.81 5.05
CA CYS A 217 6.09 18.86 4.15
C CYS A 217 6.05 17.63 3.25
N ARG A 218 5.01 17.52 2.43
CA ARG A 218 4.91 16.38 1.50
C ARG A 218 5.85 16.59 0.32
N GLU A 219 6.49 15.52 -0.14
CA GLU A 219 7.41 15.53 -1.29
C GLU A 219 6.75 16.18 -2.54
N LYS A 220 5.46 15.93 -2.78
CA LYS A 220 4.72 16.51 -3.90
C LYS A 220 4.64 18.04 -3.87
N GLU A 221 4.68 18.65 -2.69
CA GLU A 221 4.58 20.11 -2.51
C GLU A 221 5.92 20.79 -2.82
N ILE A 222 7.04 20.07 -2.70
CA ILE A 222 8.40 20.60 -2.91
C ILE A 222 8.62 21.11 -4.33
N ARG A 223 8.13 20.36 -5.34
CA ARG A 223 8.34 20.68 -6.76
C ARG A 223 7.88 22.10 -7.12
N GLU A 224 6.80 22.56 -6.50
CA GLU A 224 6.28 23.91 -6.69
C GLU A 224 6.85 24.91 -5.68
N LEU A 225 7.16 24.45 -4.47
CA LEU A 225 7.59 25.28 -3.36
C LEU A 225 9.03 25.82 -3.55
N ILE A 226 9.99 24.98 -3.95
CA ILE A 226 11.40 25.40 -4.10
C ILE A 226 11.55 26.56 -5.10
N PRO A 227 10.99 26.50 -6.32
CA PRO A 227 11.08 27.62 -7.26
C PRO A 227 10.46 28.92 -6.73
N ARG A 228 9.35 28.83 -5.99
CA ARG A 228 8.68 29.99 -5.38
C ARG A 228 9.54 30.61 -4.28
N LEU A 229 10.12 29.79 -3.42
CA LEU A 229 11.05 30.23 -2.37
C LEU A 229 12.30 30.88 -2.96
N LYS A 230 12.85 30.31 -4.04
CA LYS A 230 14.00 30.87 -4.74
C LYS A 230 13.70 32.24 -5.35
N ARG A 231 12.54 32.41 -6.01
CA ARG A 231 12.08 33.71 -6.52
C ARG A 231 11.85 34.75 -5.43
N LEU A 232 11.46 34.32 -4.23
CA LEU A 232 11.30 35.19 -3.08
C LEU A 232 12.65 35.68 -2.50
N GLY A 233 13.77 35.08 -2.91
CA GLY A 233 15.11 35.41 -2.44
C GLY A 233 15.65 34.46 -1.37
N CYS A 234 14.99 33.32 -1.13
CA CYS A 234 15.52 32.32 -0.21
C CYS A 234 16.78 31.66 -0.78
N GLN A 235 17.72 31.32 0.10
CA GLN A 235 19.01 30.72 -0.22
C GLN A 235 19.25 29.46 0.60
N GLY A 236 20.29 28.69 0.27
CA GLY A 236 20.63 27.47 1.03
C GLY A 236 19.47 26.49 1.15
N ILE A 237 18.64 26.36 0.11
CA ILE A 237 17.47 25.47 0.12
C ILE A 237 17.97 24.03 -0.01
N VAL A 238 17.79 23.24 1.04
CA VAL A 238 18.23 21.84 1.12
C VAL A 238 17.02 20.97 1.45
N GLU A 239 16.74 20.01 0.56
CA GLU A 239 15.76 18.96 0.76
C GLU A 239 16.46 17.72 1.35
N PHE A 240 15.84 17.06 2.32
CA PHE A 240 16.33 15.82 2.90
C PHE A 240 15.19 14.85 3.23
N PRO A 241 15.38 13.53 3.01
CA PRO A 241 14.32 12.55 3.22
C PRO A 241 14.04 12.31 4.72
N ALA A 242 12.78 12.05 5.07
CA ALA A 242 12.41 11.59 6.40
C ALA A 242 12.38 10.06 6.46
N ASN A 243 13.33 9.44 7.17
CA ASN A 243 13.36 7.98 7.34
C ASN A 243 12.15 7.44 8.14
N LYS A 244 11.59 8.26 9.04
CA LYS A 244 10.48 7.89 9.90
C LYS A 244 9.74 9.13 10.40
N VAL A 245 8.41 9.10 10.35
CA VAL A 245 7.55 10.17 10.89
C VAL A 245 6.52 9.55 11.83
N VAL A 246 6.69 9.84 13.13
CA VAL A 246 5.71 9.50 14.17
C VAL A 246 4.87 10.75 14.45
N LEU A 247 3.54 10.59 14.42
CA LEU A 247 2.56 11.65 14.68
C LEU A 247 1.76 11.31 15.92
#